data_AF-A0A2W4YII8-F1
#
_entry.id   AF-A0A2W4YII8-F1
#
_cell.length_a   1.000
_cell.length_b   1.000
_cell.length_c   1.000
_cell.angle_alpha   90.00
_cell.angle_beta   90.00
_cell.angle_gamma   90.00
#
_symmetry.space_group_name_H-M   'P 1'
#
loop_
_entity.id
_entity.type
_entity.pdbx_description
1 polymer ?
#
loop_
_entity_poly.entity_id
_entity_poly.type
_entity_poly.pdbx_seq_one_letter_code
_entity_poly.pdbx_strand_id
1 'polypeptide(L)'
;MSRLTLQLPETLHQQLAHLAEGEGVSLNQYIVYALTRQAALAHALQVVPEAEVKQQQQAFQLLIKQLGQASSAEIESVLATREQTEPEAELSADVVSRLKEQIQRQE
;
A
#
# COMPACT_ATOMS: atom_id res chain seq x y z
N MET A 1 7.52 32.40 -2.34
CA MET A 1 8.15 31.66 -1.22
C MET A 1 7.06 31.38 -0.20
N SER A 2 6.74 30.12 0.04
CA SER A 2 5.79 29.72 1.10
C SER A 2 6.42 29.99 2.47
N ARG A 3 5.62 30.47 3.43
CA ARG A 3 6.05 30.69 4.82
C ARG A 3 5.48 29.57 5.68
N LEU A 4 6.35 28.86 6.40
CA LEU A 4 5.98 27.83 7.37
C LEU A 4 6.20 28.38 8.78
N THR A 5 5.17 28.32 9.62
CA THR A 5 5.27 28.66 11.05
C THR A 5 4.94 27.41 11.85
N LEU A 6 5.85 26.99 12.72
CA LEU A 6 5.72 25.78 13.52
C LEU A 6 5.74 26.15 15.00
N GLN A 7 4.87 25.52 15.78
CA GLN A 7 5.01 25.51 17.23
C GLN A 7 5.63 24.17 17.63
N LEU A 8 6.76 24.24 18.31
CA LEU A 8 7.53 23.07 18.74
C LEU A 8 7.60 23.06 20.27
N PRO A 9 7.51 21.90 20.92
CA PRO A 9 7.91 21.77 22.32
C PRO A 9 9.34 22.26 22.51
N GLU A 10 9.61 22.91 23.64
CA GLU A 10 10.92 23.52 23.91
C GLU A 10 12.07 22.50 23.82
N THR A 11 11.84 21.28 24.32
CA THR A 11 12.81 20.18 24.27
C THR A 11 13.18 19.79 22.83
N LEU A 12 12.19 19.72 21.94
CA LEU A 12 12.41 19.40 20.53
C LEU A 12 13.16 20.54 19.82
N HIS A 13 12.81 21.78 20.12
CA HIS A 13 13.52 22.95 19.58
C HIS A 13 15.00 22.93 19.98
N GLN A 14 15.30 22.72 21.27
CA GLN A 14 16.68 22.64 21.78
C GLN A 14 17.46 21.48 21.12
N GLN A 15 16.83 20.32 20.99
CA GLN A 15 17.48 19.16 20.39
C GLN A 15 17.82 19.40 18.91
N LEU A 16 16.91 19.99 18.14
CA LEU A 16 17.15 20.35 16.74
C LEU A 16 18.24 21.43 16.61
N ALA A 17 18.27 22.41 17.52
CA ALA A 17 19.31 23.43 17.54
C ALA A 17 20.69 22.82 17.77
N HIS A 18 20.80 21.88 18.72
CA HIS A 18 22.07 21.20 19.00
C HIS A 18 22.55 20.35 17.81
N LEU A 19 21.63 19.67 17.12
CA LEU A 19 21.95 18.92 15.91
C LEU A 19 22.43 19.84 14.78
N ALA A 20 21.75 20.98 14.59
CA ALA A 20 22.13 21.99 13.59
C ALA A 20 23.52 22.58 13.90
N GLU A 21 23.82 22.87 15.16
CA GLU A 21 25.15 23.30 15.61
C GLU A 21 26.22 22.24 15.32
N GLY A 22 25.94 20.97 15.60
CA GLY A 22 26.84 19.85 15.30
C GLY A 22 27.17 19.71 13.81
N GLU A 23 26.24 20.12 12.94
CA GLU A 23 26.43 20.16 11.49
C GLU A 23 26.92 21.53 10.96
N GLY A 24 27.10 22.53 11.83
CA GLY A 24 27.57 23.87 11.46
C GLY A 24 26.59 24.69 10.61
N VAL A 25 25.29 24.38 10.69
CA VAL A 25 24.23 25.03 9.90
C VAL A 25 23.22 25.73 10.79
N SER A 26 22.44 26.65 10.20
CA SER A 26 21.33 27.27 10.94
C SER A 26 20.22 26.25 11.23
N LEU A 27 19.51 26.41 12.35
CA LEU A 27 18.35 25.57 12.70
C LEU A 27 17.32 25.48 11.57
N ASN A 28 17.00 26.62 10.92
CA ASN A 28 16.06 26.63 9.81
C ASN A 28 16.54 25.80 8.62
N GLN A 29 17.83 25.88 8.30
CA GLN A 29 18.42 25.09 7.22
C GLN A 29 18.43 23.60 7.56
N TYR A 30 18.72 23.26 8.82
CA TYR A 30 18.65 21.89 9.32
C TYR A 30 17.22 21.32 9.22
N ILE A 31 16.21 22.09 9.64
CA ILE A 31 14.80 21.70 9.53
C ILE A 31 14.39 21.45 8.08
N VAL A 32 14.74 22.37 7.17
CA VAL A 32 14.43 22.21 5.73
C VAL A 32 15.14 20.98 5.15
N TYR A 33 16.41 20.77 5.50
CA TYR A 33 17.18 19.60 5.07
C TYR A 33 16.54 18.29 5.56
N ALA A 34 16.21 18.20 6.85
CA ALA A 34 15.58 17.04 7.46
C ALA A 34 14.20 16.73 6.83
N LEU A 35 13.38 17.77 6.60
CA LEU A 35 12.09 17.62 5.93
C LEU A 35 12.24 17.14 4.49
N THR A 36 13.23 17.67 3.76
CA THR A 36 13.53 17.27 2.38
C THR A 36 13.98 15.80 2.33
N ARG A 37 14.86 15.39 3.25
CA ARG A 37 15.32 14.01 3.38
C ARG A 37 14.15 13.07 3.68
N GLN A 38 13.26 13.45 4.60
CA GLN A 38 12.10 12.63 4.94
C GLN A 38 11.10 12.51 3.78
N ALA A 39 10.85 13.60 3.06
CA ALA A 39 9.97 13.60 1.89
C ALA A 39 10.54 12.72 0.76
N ALA A 40 11.86 12.73 0.55
CA ALA A 40 12.51 11.87 -0.43
C ALA A 40 12.40 10.38 -0.06
N LEU A 41 12.49 10.03 1.23
CA LEU A 41 12.33 8.64 1.69
C LEU A 41 10.90 8.12 1.50
N ALA A 42 9.88 8.97 1.62
CA ALA A 42 8.49 8.59 1.36
C ALA A 42 8.22 8.21 -0.10
N HIS A 43 9.13 8.53 -1.02
CA HIS A 43 9.06 8.15 -2.43
C HIS A 43 10.04 7.01 -2.79
N ALA A 44 10.74 6.45 -1.81
CA ALA A 44 11.50 5.25 -2.03
C ALA A 44 10.53 4.08 -2.23
N LEU A 45 10.27 3.73 -3.49
CA LEU A 45 9.71 2.43 -3.85
C LEU A 45 10.57 1.37 -3.15
N GLN A 46 10.00 0.67 -2.17
CA GLN A 46 10.69 -0.47 -1.58
C GLN A 46 10.73 -1.58 -2.62
N VAL A 47 11.91 -1.75 -3.23
CA VAL A 47 12.18 -2.87 -4.12
C VAL A 47 12.17 -4.12 -3.25
N VAL A 48 11.16 -4.96 -3.42
CA VAL A 48 11.09 -6.26 -2.77
C VAL A 48 12.26 -7.12 -3.27
N PRO A 49 13.13 -7.63 -2.39
CA PRO A 49 14.26 -8.47 -2.79
C PRO A 49 13.81 -9.71 -3.56
N GLU A 50 14.56 -10.14 -4.57
CA GLU A 50 14.24 -11.36 -5.34
C GLU A 50 14.09 -12.62 -4.47
N ALA A 51 14.84 -12.69 -3.36
CA ALA A 51 14.74 -13.78 -2.40
C ALA A 51 13.36 -13.85 -1.73
N GLU A 52 12.78 -12.71 -1.40
CA GLU A 52 11.45 -12.61 -0.79
C GLU A 52 10.37 -12.98 -1.81
N VAL A 53 10.51 -12.55 -3.07
CA VAL A 53 9.63 -12.96 -4.18
C VAL A 53 9.65 -14.48 -4.36
N LYS A 54 10.84 -15.09 -4.36
CA LYS A 54 10.99 -16.56 -4.47
C LYS A 54 10.35 -17.28 -3.29
N GLN A 55 10.53 -16.79 -2.07
CA GLN A 55 9.92 -17.37 -0.87
C GLN A 55 8.40 -17.28 -0.94
N GLN A 56 7.83 -16.14 -1.34
CA GLN A 56 6.40 -15.97 -1.49
C GLN A 56 5.81 -16.92 -2.54
N GLN A 57 6.49 -17.07 -3.68
CA GLN A 57 6.08 -18.02 -4.72
C GLN A 57 6.05 -19.46 -4.20
N GLN A 58 7.06 -19.88 -3.44
CA GLN A 58 7.10 -21.21 -2.83
C GLN A 58 5.97 -21.42 -1.83
N ALA A 59 5.73 -20.44 -0.95
CA ALA A 59 4.64 -20.47 0.03
C ALA A 59 3.27 -20.56 -0.66
N PHE A 60 3.07 -19.79 -1.74
CA PHE A 60 1.85 -19.83 -2.54
C PHE A 60 1.61 -21.19 -3.20
N GLN A 61 2.67 -21.81 -3.76
CA GLN A 61 2.57 -23.14 -4.35
C GLN A 61 2.25 -24.22 -3.32
N LEU A 62 2.79 -24.10 -2.10
CA LEU A 62 2.43 -24.99 -0.99
C LEU A 62 0.97 -24.82 -0.58
N LEU A 63 0.50 -23.57 -0.50
CA LEU A 63 -0.88 -23.26 -0.15
C LEU A 63 -1.86 -23.86 -1.17
N ILE A 64 -1.61 -23.69 -2.48
CA ILE A 64 -2.45 -24.30 -3.53
C ILE A 64 -2.53 -25.83 -3.36
N LYS A 65 -1.40 -26.48 -3.06
CA LYS A 65 -1.38 -27.94 -2.84
C LYS A 65 -2.18 -28.34 -1.59
N GLN A 66 -2.11 -27.54 -0.53
CA GLN A 66 -2.85 -27.79 0.71
C GLN A 66 -4.37 -27.59 0.54
N LEU A 67 -4.76 -26.57 -0.24
CA LEU A 67 -6.17 -26.28 -0.53
C LEU A 67 -6.80 -27.33 -1.44
N GLY A 68 -5.99 -28.08 -2.20
CA GLY A 68 -6.45 -29.17 -3.06
C GLY A 68 -7.12 -28.66 -4.33
N GLN A 69 -7.93 -29.51 -4.95
CA GLN A 69 -8.69 -29.20 -6.15
C GLN A 69 -10.16 -29.57 -5.93
N ALA A 70 -11.05 -28.81 -6.55
CA ALA A 70 -12.48 -29.10 -6.61
C ALA A 70 -12.89 -29.17 -8.09
N SER A 71 -13.79 -30.10 -8.41
CA SER A 71 -14.42 -30.16 -9.72
C SER A 71 -15.35 -28.95 -9.94
N SER A 72 -15.61 -28.59 -11.20
CA SER A 72 -16.53 -27.50 -11.52
C SER A 72 -17.91 -27.68 -10.88
N ALA A 73 -18.41 -28.91 -10.82
CA ALA A 73 -19.69 -29.22 -10.19
C ALA A 73 -19.68 -29.01 -8.66
N GLU A 74 -18.58 -29.35 -7.99
CA GLU A 74 -18.41 -29.08 -6.56
C GLU A 74 -18.31 -27.58 -6.28
N ILE A 75 -17.59 -26.85 -7.12
CA ILE A 75 -17.48 -25.39 -7.03
C ILE A 75 -18.87 -24.74 -7.19
N GLU A 76 -19.65 -25.14 -8.20
CA GLU A 76 -21.00 -24.62 -8.41
C GLU A 76 -21.93 -24.92 -7.23
N SER A 77 -21.86 -26.14 -6.69
CA SER A 77 -22.63 -26.54 -5.50
C SER A 77 -22.29 -25.70 -4.28
N VAL A 78 -21.00 -25.48 -4.00
CA VAL A 78 -20.56 -24.63 -2.88
C VAL A 78 -20.96 -23.18 -3.11
N LEU A 79 -20.78 -22.64 -4.31
CA LEU A 79 -21.19 -21.28 -4.63
C LEU A 79 -22.70 -21.08 -4.55
N ALA A 80 -23.51 -22.10 -4.80
CA ALA A 80 -24.96 -22.03 -4.62
C ALA A 80 -25.38 -21.87 -3.15
N THR A 81 -24.52 -22.25 -2.20
CA THR A 81 -24.77 -22.04 -0.75
C THR A 81 -24.52 -20.61 -0.27
N ARG A 82 -23.95 -19.74 -1.11
CA ARG A 82 -23.62 -18.36 -0.72
C ARG A 82 -24.86 -17.56 -0.37
N GLU A 83 -24.74 -16.70 0.63
CA GLU A 83 -25.75 -15.70 0.93
C GLU A 83 -25.92 -14.74 -0.26
N GLN A 84 -27.15 -14.53 -0.70
CA GLN A 84 -27.45 -13.55 -1.74
C GLN A 84 -27.69 -12.20 -1.08
N THR A 85 -26.77 -11.28 -1.29
CA THR A 85 -26.87 -9.90 -0.81
C THR A 85 -27.13 -8.94 -1.97
N GLU A 86 -27.71 -7.79 -1.65
CA GLU A 86 -27.80 -6.72 -2.63
C GLU A 86 -26.39 -6.18 -2.94
N PRO A 87 -26.08 -5.85 -4.21
CA PRO A 87 -24.82 -5.22 -4.58
C PRO A 87 -24.62 -3.90 -3.84
N GLU A 88 -23.36 -3.53 -3.60
CA GLU A 88 -23.04 -2.21 -3.06
C GLU A 88 -23.63 -1.10 -3.94
N ALA A 89 -24.01 0.03 -3.34
CA ALA A 89 -24.67 1.13 -4.06
C ALA A 89 -23.86 1.66 -5.27
N GLU A 90 -22.53 1.50 -5.22
CA GLU A 90 -21.61 1.89 -6.30
C GLU A 90 -21.60 0.89 -7.46
N LEU A 91 -22.01 -0.37 -7.23
CA LEU A 91 -22.15 -1.42 -8.25
C LEU A 91 -23.49 -1.32 -8.99
N SER A 92 -23.70 -0.19 -9.67
CA SER A 92 -24.87 -0.01 -10.54
C SER A 92 -24.91 -1.05 -11.68
N ALA A 93 -26.10 -1.32 -12.21
CA ALA A 93 -26.29 -2.30 -13.29
C ALA A 93 -25.47 -1.99 -14.55
N ASP A 94 -25.18 -0.72 -14.84
CA ASP A 94 -24.33 -0.29 -15.95
C ASP A 94 -22.86 -0.68 -15.71
N VAL A 95 -22.36 -0.47 -14.49
CA VAL A 95 -20.99 -0.85 -14.09
C VAL A 95 -20.80 -2.37 -14.19
N VAL A 96 -21.77 -3.14 -13.68
CA VAL A 96 -21.73 -4.61 -13.75
C VAL A 96 -21.79 -5.09 -15.21
N SER A 97 -22.62 -4.47 -16.05
CA SER A 97 -22.75 -4.82 -17.47
C SER A 97 -21.45 -4.57 -18.24
N ARG A 98 -20.81 -3.40 -18.03
CA ARG A 98 -19.51 -3.08 -18.65
C ARG A 98 -18.40 -4.03 -18.22
N LEU A 99 -18.37 -4.39 -16.93
CA LEU A 99 -17.38 -5.34 -16.40
C LEU A 99 -17.54 -6.71 -17.08
N LYS A 100 -18.77 -7.21 -17.20
CA LYS A 100 -19.04 -8.50 -17.87
C LYS A 100 -18.60 -8.50 -19.33
N GLU A 101 -18.87 -7.42 -20.06
CA GLU A 101 -18.44 -7.28 -21.46
C GLU A 101 -16.91 -7.26 -21.58
N GLN A 102 -16.20 -6.62 -20.65
CA GLN A 102 -14.73 -6.63 -20.63
C GLN A 102 -14.14 -8.02 -20.36
N ILE A 103 -14.71 -8.77 -19.42
CA ILE A 103 -14.25 -10.13 -19.08
C ILE A 103 -14.41 -11.05 -20.31
N GLN A 104 -15.57 -11.01 -20.99
CA GLN A 104 -15.81 -11.81 -22.21
C GLN A 104 -14.89 -11.47 -23.39
N ARG A 105 -14.28 -10.28 -23.42
CA ARG A 105 -13.31 -9.91 -24.46
C ARG A 105 -11.88 -10.39 -24.16
N GLN A 106 -11.60 -10.80 -22.93
CA GLN A 106 -10.27 -11.25 -22.50
C GLN A 106 -10.11 -12.78 -22.44
N GLU A 107 -11.22 -13.52 -22.53
CA GLU A 107 -11.23 -14.97 -22.79
C GLU A 107 -11.14 -15.28 -24.29
#